data_AF-A0A060CCS9-F1
#
_entry.id   AF-A0A060CCS9-F1
#
_cell.length_a   1.000
_cell.length_b   1.000
_cell.length_c   1.000
_cell.angle_alpha   90.00
_cell.angle_beta   90.00
_cell.angle_gamma   90.00
#
_symmetry.space_group_name_H-M   'P 1'
#
loop_
_entity.id
_entity.type
_entity.pdbx_description
1 polymer ?
#
loop_
_entity_poly.entity_id
_entity_poly.type
_entity_poly.pdbx_seq_one_letter_code
_entity_poly.pdbx_strand_id
1 'polypeptide(L)' 'MDDGSTDQTRQTIRKLNNPHVVLIELKKNYGQSLALAAGIDYATGDYIITMDGDLQTIPMIF' A
#
# COMPACT_ATOMS: atom_id res chain seq x y z
N MET A 1 -1.21 -0.72 -0.60
CA MET A 1 -2.20 -1.81 -0.83
C MET A 1 -3.54 -1.28 -0.38
N ASP A 2 -4.56 -1.34 -1.24
CA ASP A 2 -5.93 -1.04 -0.84
C ASP A 2 -6.69 -2.36 -0.66
N ASP A 3 -7.14 -2.62 0.56
CA ASP A 3 -7.75 -3.89 0.95
C ASP A 3 -9.27 -3.90 0.75
N GLY A 4 -9.93 -2.80 0.39
CA GLY A 4 -11.39 -2.76 0.40
C GLY A 4 -11.97 -1.42 0.81
N SER A 5 -11.26 -0.32 0.60
CA SER A 5 -11.73 0.99 1.01
C SER A 5 -13.06 1.32 0.34
N THR A 6 -14.01 1.83 1.13
CA THR A 6 -15.35 2.23 0.68
C THR A 6 -15.49 3.74 0.51
N ASP A 7 -14.41 4.48 0.75
CA ASP A 7 -14.32 5.93 0.63
C ASP A 7 -13.58 6.34 -0.66
N GLN A 8 -13.08 7.58 -0.70
CA GLN A 8 -12.41 8.13 -1.89
C GLN A 8 -10.93 7.75 -2.01
N THR A 9 -10.38 6.90 -1.14
CA THR A 9 -8.95 6.57 -1.07
C THR A 9 -8.38 6.16 -2.43
N ARG A 10 -9.02 5.21 -3.12
CA ARG A 10 -8.59 4.73 -4.45
C ARG A 10 -8.57 5.84 -5.49
N GLN A 11 -9.59 6.71 -5.47
CA GLN A 11 -9.69 7.83 -6.40
C GLN A 11 -8.58 8.86 -6.15
N THR A 12 -8.29 9.16 -4.88
CA THR A 12 -7.22 10.08 -4.48
C THR A 12 -5.86 9.55 -4.93
N ILE A 13 -5.58 8.25 -4.73
CA ILE A 13 -4.30 7.65 -5.14
C ILE A 13 -4.15 7.72 -6.67
N ARG A 14 -5.20 7.41 -7.44
CA ARG A 14 -5.18 7.50 -8.91
C ARG A 14 -4.92 8.92 -9.41
N LYS A 15 -5.39 9.94 -8.68
CA LYS A 15 -5.17 11.36 -9.01
C LYS A 15 -3.74 11.85 -8.75
N LEU A 16 -2.94 11.15 -7.93
CA LEU A 16 -1.54 11.53 -7.67
C LEU A 16 -0.69 11.56 -8.95
N ASN A 17 -1.05 10.77 -9.97
CA ASN A 17 -0.33 10.66 -11.24
C ASN A 17 1.20 10.57 -11.06
N ASN A 18 1.63 9.79 -10.06
CA ASN A 18 3.04 9.65 -9.70
C ASN A 18 3.54 8.28 -10.17
N PRO A 19 4.55 8.20 -11.05
CA PRO A 19 5.05 6.93 -11.58
C PRO A 19 5.71 6.03 -10.52
N HIS A 20 6.08 6.58 -9.35
CA HIS A 20 6.63 5.83 -8.22
C HIS A 20 5.54 5.24 -7.31
N VAL A 21 4.26 5.54 -7.55
CA VAL A 21 3.14 5.05 -6.76
C VAL A 21 2.39 3.98 -7.55
N VAL A 22 2.38 2.76 -7.03
CA VAL A 22 1.57 1.68 -7.58
C VAL A 22 0.42 1.37 -6.64
N LEU A 23 -0.81 1.49 -7.15
CA LEU A 23 -2.02 1.10 -6.45
C LEU A 23 -2.36 -0.37 -6.77
N ILE A 24 -2.28 -1.23 -5.76
CA ILE A 24 -2.80 -2.59 -5.83
C ILE A 24 -4.12 -2.64 -5.05
N GLU A 25 -5.21 -2.93 -5.76
CA GLU A 25 -6.56 -3.03 -5.21
C GLU A 25 -6.95 -4.51 -5.04
N LEU A 26 -7.22 -4.91 -3.80
CA LEU A 26 -7.80 -6.21 -3.51
C LEU A 26 -9.31 -6.18 -3.71
N LYS A 27 -9.88 -7.33 -4.10
CA LYS A 27 -11.30 -7.45 -4.44
C LYS A 27 -12.25 -7.19 -3.27
N LYS A 28 -11.80 -7.41 -2.03
CA LYS A 28 -12.53 -7.23 -0.77
C LYS A 28 -11.53 -7.25 0.39
N ASN A 29 -11.97 -6.91 1.60
CA ASN A 29 -11.13 -6.98 2.79
C ASN A 29 -10.68 -8.43 3.03
N TYR A 30 -9.36 -8.64 2.99
CA TYR A 30 -8.71 -9.92 3.27
C TYR A 30 -7.87 -9.86 4.55
N GLY A 31 -7.77 -8.67 5.17
CA GLY A 31 -6.93 -8.44 6.33
C GLY A 31 -5.49 -8.10 5.97
N GLN A 32 -4.81 -7.49 6.94
CA GLN A 32 -3.50 -6.87 6.76
C GLN A 32 -2.43 -7.83 6.26
N SER A 33 -2.36 -9.06 6.80
CA SER A 33 -1.32 -10.03 6.42
C SER A 33 -1.40 -10.44 4.95
N LEU A 34 -2.62 -10.63 4.42
CA LEU A 34 -2.82 -10.98 3.01
C LEU A 34 -2.55 -9.79 2.09
N ALA A 35 -2.93 -8.58 2.51
CA ALA A 35 -2.57 -7.36 1.78
C ALA A 35 -1.06 -7.15 1.74
N LEU A 36 -0.36 -7.41 2.83
CA LEU A 36 1.10 -7.33 2.90
C LEU A 36 1.77 -8.35 1.98
N ALA A 37 1.31 -9.61 2.02
CA ALA A 37 1.83 -10.67 1.16
C ALA A 37 1.69 -10.33 -0.33
N ALA A 38 0.50 -9.86 -0.75
CA ALA A 38 0.27 -9.41 -2.13
C ALA A 38 1.21 -8.25 -2.52
N GLY A 39 1.53 -7.37 -1.57
CA GLY A 39 2.47 -6.29 -1.80
C GLY A 39 3.92 -6.74 -1.95
N ILE A 40 4.34 -7.74 -1.17
CA ILE A 40 5.65 -8.38 -1.28
C ILE A 40 5.78 -9.08 -2.63
N ASP A 41 4.77 -9.84 -3.04
CA ASP A 41 4.76 -10.56 -4.33
C ASP A 41 4.88 -9.63 -5.54
N TYR A 42 4.38 -8.40 -5.41
CA TYR A 42 4.45 -7.38 -6.47
C TYR A 42 5.75 -6.56 -6.44
N ALA A 43 6.46 -6.52 -5.32
CA ALA A 43 7.65 -5.70 -5.17
C ALA A 43 8.81 -6.23 -6.03
N THR A 44 9.55 -5.32 -6.67
CA THR A 44 10.65 -5.67 -7.59
C THR A 44 12.03 -5.22 -7.09
N GLY A 45 12.12 -4.62 -5.91
CA GLY A 45 13.38 -4.13 -5.34
C GLY A 45 14.12 -5.21 -4.56
N ASP A 46 15.44 -5.03 -4.38
CA ASP A 46 16.27 -5.93 -3.57
C ASP A 46 15.92 -5.92 -2.08
N TYR A 47 15.31 -4.83 -1.62
CA TYR A 47 14.88 -4.63 -0.24
C TYR A 47 13.42 -4.19 -0.20
N ILE A 48 12.68 -4.71 0.78
CA ILE A 48 11.28 -4.36 1.01
C ILE A 48 11.16 -3.72 2.39
N ILE A 49 10.59 -2.53 2.43
CA ILE A 49 10.25 -1.81 3.65
C ILE A 49 8.73 -1.66 3.68
N THR A 50 8.13 -1.97 4.82
CA THR A 50 6.69 -1.93 5.04
C THR A 50 6.37 -0.82 6.04
N MET A 51 5.31 -0.05 5.80
CA MET A 51 4.89 1.06 6.65
C MET A 51 3.37 1.05 6.79
N ASP A 52 2.85 1.39 7.97
CA ASP A 52 1.41 1.53 8.19
C ASP A 52 0.90 2.87 7.63
N GLY A 53 -0.35 2.88 7.17
CA GLY A 53 -0.98 4.04 6.52
C GLY A 53 -1.37 5.16 7.48
N ASP A 54 -1.33 4.90 8.79
CA ASP A 54 -1.74 5.82 9.85
C ASP A 54 -0.57 6.66 10.42
N LEU A 55 0.57 6.66 9.73
CA LEU A 55 1.79 7.39 10.09
C LEU A 55 2.35 7.05 11.48
N GLN A 56 1.87 5.98 12.12
CA GLN A 56 2.41 5.54 13.41
C GLN A 56 3.82 4.96 13.27
N THR A 57 4.15 4.42 12.09
CA THR A 57 5.52 4.03 11.74
C THR A 57 6.28 5.24 11.18
N ILE A 58 6.72 6.14 12.06
CA ILE A 58 7.62 7.23 11.67
C ILE A 58 8.96 6.59 11.29
N PRO A 59 9.46 6.77 10.04
CA PRO A 59 10.79 6.30 9.68
C PRO A 59 11.80 7.11 10.48
N MET A 60 12.29 6.56 11.60
CA MET A 60 13.39 7.14 12.35
C MET A 60 14.66 6.89 11.54
N ILE A 61 15.07 7.92 10.80
CA ILE A 61 16.33 7.97 10.08
C ILE A 61 17.42 8.09 11.15
N PHE A 62 18.33 7.11 11.21
CA PHE A 62 19.63 7.27 11.85
C PHE A 62 20.58 8.03 10.93
#